data_AF-A0A6I3UZG2-F1
#
_entry.id   AF-A0A6I3UZG2-F1
#
_cell.length_a   1.000
_cell.length_b   1.000
_cell.length_c   1.000
_cell.angle_alpha   90.00
_cell.angle_beta   90.00
_cell.angle_gamma   90.00
#
_symmetry.space_group_name_H-M   'P 1'
#
loop_
_entity.id
_entity.type
_entity.pdbx_description
1 polymer ?
#
loop_
_entity_poly.entity_id
_entity_poly.type
_entity_poly.pdbx_seq_one_letter_code
_entity_poly.pdbx_strand_id
1 'polypeptide(L)'
;DKGADGAKGEKGDQGERGLTGAQGAKGADGAVGRDGRDGKDVLNGKANPEAHQGKDGDKYVNTETGDVFVKNNGNWDKEGNIKGPKGDKGERGEDGKTPEVTVTPGKDDHSTDITFTVPGKDPV
;
A
#
# COMPACT_ATOMS: atom_id res chain seq x y z
N ASP A 1 -58.08 104.49 -10.80
CA ASP A 1 -58.04 103.55 -9.67
C ASP A 1 -57.27 102.29 -10.04
N LYS A 2 -56.30 101.89 -9.22
CA LYS A 2 -55.61 100.59 -9.34
C LYS A 2 -55.52 99.95 -7.96
N GLY A 3 -55.90 98.67 -7.90
CA GLY A 3 -55.66 97.77 -6.77
C GLY A 3 -56.95 97.00 -6.41
N ALA A 4 -56.91 95.70 -6.12
CA ALA A 4 -55.80 94.93 -5.57
C ALA A 4 -55.52 93.65 -6.38
N ASP A 5 -54.24 93.30 -6.51
CA ASP A 5 -53.82 92.02 -7.07
C ASP A 5 -54.11 90.91 -6.06
N GLY A 6 -54.72 89.82 -6.56
CA GLY A 6 -55.20 88.72 -5.74
C GLY A 6 -54.10 88.00 -4.96
N ALA A 7 -54.44 87.51 -3.77
CA ALA A 7 -53.53 86.78 -2.91
C ALA A 7 -52.92 85.58 -3.63
N LYS A 8 -51.60 85.44 -3.54
CA LYS A 8 -50.85 84.36 -4.17
C LYS A 8 -51.23 83.02 -3.52
N GLY A 9 -51.61 82.05 -4.35
CA GLY A 9 -52.02 80.71 -3.89
C GLY A 9 -50.93 79.99 -3.09
N GLU A 10 -51.38 79.14 -2.16
CA GLU A 10 -50.50 78.34 -1.30
C GLU A 10 -49.64 77.39 -2.13
N LYS A 11 -48.41 77.17 -1.66
CA LYS A 11 -47.45 76.29 -2.33
C LYS A 11 -47.88 74.84 -2.11
N GLY A 12 -47.95 74.06 -3.19
CA GLY A 12 -48.33 72.65 -3.13
C GLY A 12 -47.41 71.80 -2.27
N ASP A 13 -47.97 70.69 -1.76
CA ASP A 13 -47.29 69.76 -0.87
C ASP A 13 -46.06 69.12 -1.52
N GLN A 14 -45.08 68.80 -0.68
CA GLN A 14 -43.87 68.12 -1.12
C GLN A 14 -44.18 66.66 -1.50
N GLY A 15 -43.68 66.22 -2.67
CA GLY A 15 -43.92 64.87 -3.17
C GLY A 15 -43.38 63.76 -2.27
N GLU A 16 -44.00 62.57 -2.39
CA GLU A 16 -43.63 61.39 -1.62
C GLU A 16 -42.19 60.93 -1.88
N ARG A 17 -41.58 60.31 -0.87
CA ARG A 17 -40.25 59.73 -0.98
C ARG A 17 -40.28 58.53 -1.93
N GLY A 18 -39.30 58.46 -2.83
CA GLY A 18 -39.15 57.33 -3.77
C GLY A 18 -38.95 55.97 -3.07
N LEU A 19 -39.31 54.89 -3.77
CA LEU A 19 -39.19 53.52 -3.30
C LEU A 19 -37.73 53.10 -3.09
N THR A 20 -37.49 52.23 -2.12
CA THR A 20 -36.18 51.59 -1.88
C THR A 20 -35.77 50.74 -3.08
N GLY A 21 -34.50 50.80 -3.47
CA GLY A 21 -33.96 50.03 -4.59
C GLY A 21 -34.02 48.51 -4.37
N ALA A 22 -34.00 47.75 -5.47
CA ALA A 22 -34.00 46.29 -5.45
C ALA A 22 -32.71 45.72 -4.82
N GLN A 23 -32.83 44.56 -4.19
CA GLN A 23 -31.69 43.82 -3.66
C GLN A 23 -30.76 43.34 -4.79
N GLY A 24 -29.45 43.42 -4.56
CA GLY A 24 -28.44 42.98 -5.52
C GLY A 24 -28.50 41.47 -5.82
N ALA A 25 -28.00 41.08 -6.99
CA ALA A 25 -27.94 39.68 -7.40
C ALA A 25 -27.02 38.84 -6.49
N LYS A 26 -27.30 37.54 -6.39
CA LYS A 26 -26.43 36.56 -5.71
C LYS A 26 -25.06 36.52 -6.42
N GLY A 27 -23.98 36.41 -5.64
CA GLY A 27 -22.64 36.22 -6.17
C GLY A 27 -22.49 34.91 -6.96
N ALA A 28 -21.50 34.89 -7.86
CA ALA A 28 -21.17 33.69 -8.63
C ALA A 28 -20.61 32.57 -7.74
N ASP A 29 -20.74 31.33 -8.20
CA ASP A 29 -20.17 30.18 -7.53
C ASP A 29 -18.63 30.22 -7.55
N GLY A 30 -18.00 29.59 -6.55
CA GLY A 30 -16.55 29.49 -6.47
C GLY A 30 -15.95 28.62 -7.57
N ALA A 31 -14.65 28.83 -7.85
CA ALA A 31 -13.92 28.00 -8.80
C ALA A 31 -13.82 26.54 -8.33
N VAL A 32 -13.77 25.61 -9.29
CA VAL A 32 -13.52 24.19 -9.04
C VAL A 32 -12.14 24.01 -8.39
N GLY A 33 -12.03 23.04 -7.47
CA GLY A 33 -10.77 22.67 -6.83
C GLY A 33 -9.75 22.09 -7.83
N ARG A 34 -8.47 22.09 -7.45
CA ARG A 34 -7.41 21.47 -8.27
C ARG A 34 -7.43 19.95 -8.13
N ASP A 35 -6.94 19.28 -9.16
CA ASP A 35 -6.73 17.83 -9.15
C ASP A 35 -5.72 17.40 -8.07
N GLY A 36 -5.85 16.15 -7.63
CA GLY A 36 -4.90 15.51 -6.72
C GLY A 36 -3.52 15.28 -7.36
N ARG A 37 -2.50 15.05 -6.52
CA ARG A 37 -1.17 14.65 -6.99
C ARG A 37 -1.14 13.18 -7.36
N ASP A 38 -0.34 12.84 -8.38
CA ASP A 38 -0.10 11.45 -8.76
C ASP A 38 0.53 10.63 -7.63
N GLY A 39 0.14 9.35 -7.58
CA GLY A 39 0.64 8.35 -6.64
C GLY A 39 2.10 7.94 -6.89
N LYS A 40 2.60 7.03 -6.05
CA LYS A 40 3.90 6.36 -6.24
C LYS A 40 3.63 4.94 -6.70
N ASP A 41 4.45 4.46 -7.63
CA ASP A 41 4.29 3.13 -8.22
C ASP A 41 5.25 2.12 -7.59
N VAL A 42 4.92 0.83 -7.73
CA VAL A 42 5.83 -0.27 -7.44
C VAL A 42 6.10 -1.02 -8.74
N LEU A 43 7.33 -0.91 -9.22
CA LEU A 43 7.83 -1.56 -10.43
C LEU A 43 8.50 -2.90 -10.08
N ASN A 44 8.74 -3.74 -11.09
CA ASN A 44 9.50 -4.98 -10.91
C ASN A 44 10.19 -5.43 -12.21
N GLY A 45 11.12 -6.36 -12.07
CA GLY A 45 11.75 -7.07 -13.18
C GLY A 45 12.77 -8.10 -12.70
N LYS A 46 13.49 -8.73 -13.63
CA LYS A 46 14.50 -9.77 -13.33
C LYS A 46 15.91 -9.21 -13.09
N ALA A 47 16.13 -7.94 -13.43
CA ALA A 47 17.41 -7.25 -13.25
C ALA A 47 17.22 -6.04 -12.32
N ASN A 48 18.32 -5.43 -11.90
CA ASN A 48 18.27 -4.18 -11.15
C ASN A 48 17.71 -3.05 -12.04
N PRO A 49 17.00 -2.07 -11.45
CA PRO A 49 16.40 -1.00 -12.23
C PRO A 49 17.44 -0.08 -12.87
N GLU A 50 17.12 0.40 -14.07
CA GLU A 50 17.89 1.42 -14.76
C GLU A 50 17.43 2.83 -14.35
N ALA A 51 18.34 3.80 -14.37
CA ALA A 51 18.08 5.17 -13.93
C ALA A 51 16.89 5.85 -14.67
N HIS A 52 16.65 5.47 -15.92
CA HIS A 52 15.56 6.02 -16.73
C HIS A 52 14.17 5.46 -16.36
N GLN A 53 14.09 4.41 -15.55
CA GLN A 53 12.82 3.77 -15.15
C GLN A 53 12.21 4.49 -13.94
N GLY A 54 10.89 4.69 -13.94
CA GLY A 54 10.12 5.27 -12.82
C GLY A 54 10.37 6.76 -12.56
N LYS A 55 9.66 7.29 -11.57
CA LYS A 55 9.81 8.65 -11.01
C LYS A 55 10.23 8.59 -9.54
N ASP A 56 10.74 9.70 -9.03
CA ASP A 56 11.19 9.79 -7.64
C ASP A 56 10.06 9.41 -6.66
N GLY A 57 10.40 8.58 -5.69
CA GLY A 57 9.51 7.98 -4.70
C GLY A 57 8.88 6.65 -5.14
N ASP A 58 9.05 6.22 -6.40
CA ASP A 58 8.66 4.87 -6.80
C ASP A 58 9.55 3.81 -6.14
N LYS A 59 9.01 2.60 -5.97
CA LYS A 59 9.75 1.42 -5.53
C LYS A 59 9.98 0.46 -6.70
N TYR A 60 11.03 -0.36 -6.63
CA TYR A 60 11.30 -1.41 -7.61
C TYR A 60 11.70 -2.70 -6.90
N VAL A 61 11.20 -3.84 -7.37
CA VAL A 61 11.59 -5.17 -6.87
C VAL A 61 12.33 -5.95 -7.97
N ASN A 62 13.59 -6.30 -7.72
CA ASN A 62 14.26 -7.32 -8.51
C ASN A 62 13.77 -8.69 -8.04
N THR A 63 13.02 -9.37 -8.89
CA THR A 63 12.37 -10.67 -8.60
C THR A 63 13.35 -11.84 -8.58
N GLU A 64 14.50 -11.71 -9.25
CA GLU A 64 15.55 -12.72 -9.30
C GLU A 64 16.33 -12.74 -7.98
N THR A 65 16.71 -11.58 -7.46
CA THR A 65 17.50 -11.46 -6.22
C THR A 65 16.64 -11.25 -4.97
N GLY A 66 15.43 -10.72 -5.13
CA GLY A 66 14.61 -10.22 -4.03
C GLY A 66 14.99 -8.82 -3.56
N ASP A 67 15.89 -8.12 -4.25
CA ASP A 67 16.29 -6.78 -3.83
C ASP A 67 15.17 -5.75 -4.06
N VAL A 68 14.99 -4.85 -3.09
CA VAL A 68 14.05 -3.73 -3.16
C VAL A 68 14.84 -2.43 -3.28
N PHE A 69 14.40 -1.56 -4.19
CA PHE A 69 14.99 -0.26 -4.45
C PHE A 69 13.94 0.84 -4.31
N VAL A 70 14.38 2.05 -3.98
CA VAL A 70 13.59 3.28 -3.99
C VAL A 70 14.27 4.30 -4.90
N LYS A 71 13.48 5.03 -5.70
CA LYS A 71 14.03 6.07 -6.56
C LYS A 71 14.13 7.40 -5.83
N ASN A 72 15.33 7.93 -5.66
CA ASN A 72 15.59 9.24 -5.07
C ASN A 72 16.48 10.06 -6.00
N ASN A 73 16.05 11.28 -6.32
CA ASN A 73 16.83 12.25 -7.09
C ASN A 73 17.34 11.66 -8.42
N GLY A 74 16.49 10.89 -9.12
CA GLY A 74 16.84 10.23 -10.38
C GLY A 74 17.64 8.92 -10.25
N ASN A 75 18.07 8.54 -9.05
CA ASN A 75 18.86 7.33 -8.80
C ASN A 75 18.06 6.27 -8.04
N TRP A 76 18.39 5.00 -8.27
CA TRP A 76 17.81 3.88 -7.53
C TRP A 76 18.72 3.47 -6.38
N ASP A 77 18.27 3.73 -5.15
CA ASP A 77 18.94 3.31 -3.93
C ASP A 77 18.39 1.96 -3.48
N LYS A 78 19.26 1.01 -3.12
CA LYS A 78 18.85 -0.29 -2.59
C LYS A 78 18.37 -0.12 -1.14
N GLU A 79 17.10 -0.39 -0.91
CA GLU A 79 16.43 -0.28 0.39
C GLU A 79 16.57 -1.59 1.21
N GLY A 80 16.58 -2.75 0.55
CA GLY A 80 16.69 -4.04 1.24
C GLY A 80 16.56 -5.25 0.34
N ASN A 81 16.27 -6.41 0.95
CA ASN A 81 15.97 -7.66 0.25
C ASN A 81 14.80 -8.37 0.94
N ILE A 82 13.82 -8.84 0.15
CA ILE A 82 12.61 -9.52 0.62
C ILE A 82 12.75 -11.04 0.74
N LYS A 83 13.85 -11.61 0.24
CA LYS A 83 14.23 -12.99 0.53
C LYS A 83 14.96 -13.00 1.88
N GLY A 84 14.50 -13.87 2.77
CA GLY A 84 15.23 -14.15 4.00
C GLY A 84 16.60 -14.77 3.71
N PRO A 85 17.49 -14.85 4.71
CA PRO A 85 18.72 -15.61 4.57
C PRO A 85 18.40 -17.06 4.15
N LYS A 86 19.32 -17.68 3.43
CA LYS A 86 19.22 -19.12 3.15
C LYS A 86 19.15 -19.86 4.49
N GLY A 87 18.21 -20.80 4.63
CA GLY A 87 18.14 -21.65 5.81
C GLY A 87 19.41 -22.47 6.00
N ASP A 88 19.69 -22.83 7.25
CA ASP A 88 20.82 -23.68 7.59
C ASP A 88 20.77 -25.00 6.82
N LYS A 89 21.95 -25.55 6.55
CA LYS A 89 22.03 -26.89 5.98
C LYS A 89 21.40 -27.86 6.99
N GLY A 90 20.49 -28.71 6.51
CA GLY A 90 19.92 -29.79 7.34
C GLY A 90 21.03 -30.69 7.91
N GLU A 91 20.75 -31.26 9.08
CA GLU A 91 21.66 -32.21 9.72
C GLU A 91 21.98 -33.37 8.77
N ARG A 92 23.19 -33.93 8.90
CA ARG A 92 23.53 -35.16 8.19
C ARG A 92 22.59 -36.25 8.70
N GLY A 93 21.86 -36.92 7.81
CA GLY A 93 21.06 -38.08 8.19
C GLY A 93 21.92 -39.10 8.90
N GLU A 94 21.42 -39.69 9.99
CA GLU A 94 22.13 -40.78 10.66
C GLU A 94 22.48 -41.89 9.67
N ASP A 95 23.67 -42.48 9.83
CA ASP A 95 24.18 -43.52 8.95
C ASP A 95 23.10 -44.57 8.68
N GLY A 96 22.88 -44.91 7.41
CA GLY A 96 21.88 -45.87 6.95
C GLY A 96 22.24 -47.31 7.35
N LYS A 97 22.30 -47.57 8.65
CA LYS A 97 22.57 -48.90 9.19
C LYS A 97 21.43 -49.81 8.78
N THR A 98 21.76 -50.80 7.95
CA THR A 98 20.84 -51.87 7.63
C THR A 98 20.48 -52.58 8.93
N PRO A 99 19.20 -52.67 9.30
CA PRO A 99 18.80 -53.44 10.47
C PRO A 99 19.22 -54.91 10.27
N GLU A 100 19.73 -55.53 11.32
CA GLU A 100 19.96 -56.96 11.32
C GLU A 100 18.64 -57.68 11.62
N VAL A 101 18.33 -58.69 10.80
CA VAL A 101 17.13 -59.50 10.98
C VAL A 101 17.57 -60.90 11.37
N THR A 102 17.22 -61.34 12.57
CA THR A 102 17.43 -62.72 13.01
C THR A 102 16.10 -63.44 13.12
N VAL A 103 16.08 -64.67 12.62
CA VAL A 103 14.90 -65.54 12.61
C VAL A 103 15.25 -66.82 13.37
N THR A 104 14.52 -67.10 14.45
CA THR A 104 14.72 -68.30 15.27
C THR A 104 13.43 -69.09 15.42
N PRO A 105 13.47 -70.43 15.50
CA PRO A 105 12.30 -71.21 15.89
C PRO A 105 11.80 -70.76 17.27
N GLY A 106 10.49 -70.58 17.40
CA GLY A 106 9.86 -70.29 18.68
C GLY A 106 9.86 -71.51 19.59
N LYS A 107 9.76 -71.28 20.90
CA LYS A 107 9.88 -72.33 21.94
C LYS A 107 8.78 -73.39 21.91
N ASP A 108 7.74 -73.19 21.09
CA ASP A 108 6.57 -74.06 20.97
C ASP A 108 6.61 -74.98 19.74
N ASP A 109 7.75 -75.05 19.03
CA ASP A 109 7.95 -75.83 17.78
C ASP A 109 6.97 -75.49 16.64
N HIS A 110 6.15 -74.46 16.80
CA HIS A 110 5.09 -74.08 15.85
C HIS A 110 5.11 -72.60 15.47
N SER A 111 5.97 -71.79 16.12
CA SER A 111 6.12 -70.36 15.84
C SER A 111 7.55 -70.01 15.40
N THR A 112 7.70 -68.77 14.93
CA THR A 112 8.97 -68.19 14.50
C THR A 112 9.13 -66.85 15.20
N ASP A 113 10.24 -66.66 15.90
CA ASP A 113 10.63 -65.37 16.48
C ASP A 113 11.46 -64.58 15.47
N ILE A 114 11.00 -63.38 15.12
CA ILE A 114 11.71 -62.44 14.25
C ILE A 114 12.16 -61.26 15.09
N THR A 115 13.47 -61.02 15.16
CA THR A 115 14.05 -59.86 15.85
C THR A 115 14.67 -58.89 14.85
N PHE A 116 14.28 -57.62 14.95
CA PHE A 116 14.89 -56.52 14.20
C PHE A 116 15.84 -55.76 15.12
N THR A 117 17.13 -55.82 14.86
CA THR A 117 18.15 -55.11 15.63
C THR A 117 18.63 -53.89 14.84
N VAL A 118 18.41 -52.70 15.38
CA VAL A 118 18.96 -51.45 14.84
C VAL A 118 20.27 -51.14 15.58
N PRO A 119 21.45 -51.24 14.95
CA PRO A 119 22.70 -51.08 15.69
C PRO A 119 22.89 -49.63 16.16
N GLY A 120 23.07 -49.42 17.47
CA GLY A 120 23.43 -48.12 18.05
C GLY A 120 22.29 -47.32 18.68
N LYS A 121 21.15 -47.93 18.99
CA LYS A 121 20.23 -47.40 19.99
C LYS A 121 20.23 -48.36 21.18
N ASP A 122 20.57 -47.88 22.36
CA ASP A 122 20.33 -48.64 23.58
C ASP A 122 18.83 -48.98 23.65
N PRO A 123 18.43 -50.22 23.97
CA PRO A 123 17.02 -50.54 24.16
C PRO A 123 16.46 -49.66 25.29
N VAL A 124 15.31 -49.03 25.03
CA VAL A 124 14.56 -48.27 26.05
C VAL A 124 13.91 -49.23 27.04
#